data_AF-A0A644VJT0-F1
#
_entry.id   AF-A0A644VJT0-F1
#
_cell.length_a   1.000
_cell.length_b   1.000
_cell.length_c   1.000
_cell.angle_alpha   90.00
_cell.angle_beta   90.00
_cell.angle_gamma   90.00
#
_symmetry.space_group_name_H-M   'P 1'
#
loop_
_entity.id
_entity.type
_entity.pdbx_description
1 polymer ?
#
loop_
_entity_poly.entity_id
_entity_poly.type
_entity_poly.pdbx_seq_one_letter_code
_entity_poly.pdbx_strand_id
1 'polypeptide(L)'
;MRKKSTKLETDKRTRAVQEWMMQGHSSADIVRQCTAQWDINVRQAYKYIRKAYEGFRELEEKDIEARKQFHIHSRLKLFRDLQDKKACKPAGVALAILQDIAKLEGLYVEKTEVTVNDKQRIAALFPTEEELNEQETDQ
;
A
#
# COMPACT_ATOMS: atom_id res chain seq x y z
N MET A 1 8.29 -27.16 27.71
CA MET A 1 8.68 -26.03 26.84
C MET A 1 8.02 -26.20 25.47
N ARG A 2 7.33 -25.18 24.96
CA ARG A 2 6.61 -25.23 23.68
C ARG A 2 7.61 -25.14 22.52
N LYS A 3 7.65 -26.16 21.66
CA LYS A 3 8.63 -26.27 20.56
C LYS A 3 8.44 -25.10 19.59
N LYS A 4 9.52 -24.37 19.27
CA LYS A 4 9.48 -23.30 18.25
C LYS A 4 9.15 -23.93 16.90
N SER A 5 8.20 -23.35 16.17
CA SER A 5 7.88 -23.80 14.81
C SER A 5 9.10 -23.62 13.91
N THR A 6 9.33 -24.57 13.01
CA THR A 6 10.38 -24.44 12.00
C THR A 6 9.99 -23.35 10.98
N LYS A 7 10.98 -22.80 10.26
CA LYS A 7 10.70 -21.81 9.19
C LYS A 7 9.70 -22.36 8.18
N LEU A 8 9.93 -23.58 7.72
CA LEU A 8 9.07 -24.28 6.76
C LEU A 8 7.62 -24.45 7.26
N GLU A 9 7.44 -24.78 8.53
CA GLU A 9 6.10 -24.89 9.12
C GLU A 9 5.41 -23.52 9.22
N THR A 10 6.16 -22.48 9.54
CA THR A 10 5.67 -21.09 9.60
C THR A 10 5.19 -20.63 8.22
N ASP A 11 5.92 -20.97 7.17
CA ASP A 11 5.59 -20.62 5.79
C ASP A 11 4.33 -21.37 5.32
N LYS A 12 4.23 -22.68 5.63
CA LYS A 12 3.01 -23.47 5.35
C LYS A 12 1.76 -22.89 6.00
N ARG A 13 1.84 -22.51 7.28
CA ARG A 13 0.72 -21.89 8.01
C ARG A 13 0.34 -20.53 7.43
N THR A 14 1.34 -19.72 7.06
CA THR A 14 1.09 -18.42 6.42
C THR A 14 0.36 -18.59 5.09
N ARG A 15 0.73 -19.61 4.29
CA ARG A 15 0.06 -19.91 3.02
C ARG A 15 -1.39 -20.39 3.21
N ALA A 16 -1.64 -21.25 4.20
CA ALA A 16 -3.01 -21.65 4.55
C ALA A 16 -3.88 -20.44 4.96
N VAL A 17 -3.31 -19.51 5.73
CA VAL A 17 -4.01 -18.25 6.08
C VAL A 17 -4.27 -17.39 4.84
N GLN A 18 -3.32 -17.29 3.90
CA GLN A 18 -3.54 -16.61 2.63
C GLN A 18 -4.70 -17.23 1.84
N GLU A 19 -4.79 -18.56 1.79
CA GLU A 19 -5.90 -19.27 1.15
C GLU A 19 -7.24 -18.93 1.80
N TRP A 20 -7.31 -18.92 3.14
CA TRP A 20 -8.53 -18.53 3.83
C TRP A 20 -8.91 -17.06 3.61
N MET A 21 -7.93 -16.16 3.53
CA MET A 21 -8.19 -14.77 3.16
C MET A 21 -8.76 -14.64 1.75
N MET A 22 -8.21 -15.37 0.77
CA MET A 22 -8.70 -15.37 -0.62
C MET A 22 -10.11 -15.97 -0.73
N GLN A 23 -10.45 -16.92 0.14
CA GLN A 23 -11.80 -17.49 0.23
C GLN A 23 -12.81 -16.55 0.94
N GLY A 24 -12.35 -15.40 1.46
CA GLY A 24 -13.21 -14.40 2.11
C GLY A 24 -13.55 -14.69 3.56
N HIS A 25 -12.80 -15.56 4.25
CA HIS A 25 -13.01 -15.79 5.68
C HIS A 25 -12.71 -14.54 6.51
N SER A 26 -13.51 -14.29 7.55
CA SER A 26 -13.27 -13.16 8.44
C SER A 26 -12.00 -13.36 9.27
N SER A 27 -11.33 -12.28 9.68
CA SER A 27 -10.15 -12.35 10.56
C SER A 27 -10.45 -13.11 11.87
N ALA A 28 -11.67 -12.98 12.40
CA ALA A 28 -12.07 -13.69 13.62
C ALA A 28 -12.17 -15.20 13.40
N ASP A 29 -12.72 -15.63 12.27
CA ASP A 29 -12.84 -17.05 11.92
C ASP A 29 -11.48 -17.68 11.62
N ILE A 30 -10.62 -16.95 10.90
CA ILE A 30 -9.24 -17.35 10.64
C ILE A 30 -8.49 -17.55 11.96
N VAL A 31 -8.66 -16.63 12.93
CA VAL A 31 -8.05 -16.78 14.26
C VAL A 31 -8.56 -18.03 14.95
N ARG A 32 -9.88 -18.27 14.97
CA ARG A 32 -10.48 -19.46 15.58
C ARG A 32 -9.93 -20.74 14.95
N GLN A 33 -9.89 -20.82 13.61
CA GLN A 33 -9.32 -21.96 12.87
C GLN A 33 -7.84 -22.15 13.19
N CYS A 34 -7.04 -21.08 13.19
CA CYS A 34 -5.63 -21.15 13.58
C CYS A 34 -5.44 -21.72 14.98
N THR A 35 -6.22 -21.25 15.96
CA THR A 35 -6.12 -21.71 17.35
C THR A 35 -6.56 -23.17 17.49
N ALA A 36 -7.61 -23.59 16.79
CA ALA A 36 -8.14 -24.95 16.84
C ALA A 36 -7.24 -25.96 16.10
N GLN A 37 -6.72 -25.60 14.93
CA GLN A 37 -5.97 -26.52 14.08
C GLN A 37 -4.50 -26.66 14.48
N TRP A 38 -3.88 -25.59 15.01
CA TRP A 38 -2.44 -25.57 15.29
C TRP A 38 -2.11 -25.38 16.77
N ASP A 39 -3.12 -25.37 17.64
CA ASP A 39 -2.99 -25.15 19.09
C ASP A 39 -2.10 -23.94 19.39
N ILE A 40 -2.40 -22.81 18.73
CA ILE A 40 -1.67 -21.55 18.91
C ILE A 40 -2.46 -20.49 19.65
N ASN A 41 -1.74 -19.56 20.28
CA ASN A 41 -2.38 -18.44 20.92
C ASN A 41 -2.90 -17.44 19.87
N VAL A 42 -3.91 -16.67 20.26
CA VAL A 42 -4.56 -15.66 19.41
C VAL A 42 -3.53 -14.66 18.85
N ARG A 43 -2.55 -14.25 19.67
CA ARG A 43 -1.48 -13.34 19.25
C ARG A 43 -0.64 -13.92 18.10
N GLN A 44 -0.35 -15.22 18.11
CA GLN A 44 0.37 -15.91 17.03
C GLN A 44 -0.49 -15.99 15.77
N ALA A 45 -1.79 -16.27 15.90
CA ALA A 45 -2.71 -16.25 14.76
C ALA A 45 -2.72 -14.89 14.05
N TYR A 46 -2.81 -13.78 14.80
CA TYR A 46 -2.71 -12.44 14.22
C TYR A 46 -1.35 -12.15 13.56
N LYS A 47 -0.25 -12.74 14.06
CA LYS A 47 1.05 -12.64 13.37
C LYS A 47 1.02 -13.33 12.00
N TYR A 48 0.36 -14.49 11.88
CA TYR A 48 0.21 -15.16 10.59
C TYR A 48 -0.67 -14.37 9.63
N ILE A 49 -1.77 -13.79 10.11
CA ILE A 49 -2.62 -12.87 9.35
C ILE A 49 -1.80 -11.69 8.83
N ARG A 50 -1.03 -11.02 9.69
CA ARG A 50 -0.17 -9.90 9.28
C ARG A 50 0.85 -10.31 8.22
N LYS A 51 1.52 -11.46 8.40
CA LYS A 51 2.46 -12.00 7.41
C LYS A 51 1.80 -12.33 6.08
N ALA A 52 0.58 -12.83 6.11
CA ALA A 52 -0.18 -13.11 4.90
C ALA A 52 -0.46 -11.82 4.10
N TYR A 53 -0.91 -10.75 4.78
CA TYR A 53 -1.09 -9.43 4.18
C TYR A 53 0.23 -8.85 3.64
N GLU A 54 1.31 -8.93 4.42
CA GLU A 54 2.64 -8.51 3.99
C GLU A 54 3.06 -9.25 2.71
N GLY A 55 2.82 -10.56 2.64
CA GLY A 55 3.10 -11.35 1.44
C GLY A 55 2.27 -10.96 0.21
N PHE A 56 1.00 -10.58 0.39
CA PHE A 56 0.18 -10.08 -0.74
C PHE A 56 0.70 -8.74 -1.25
N ARG A 57 1.00 -7.81 -0.35
CA ARG A 57 1.57 -6.51 -0.72
C ARG A 57 2.92 -6.64 -1.41
N GLU A 58 3.82 -7.51 -0.94
CA GLU A 58 5.10 -7.75 -1.62
C GLU A 58 4.91 -8.32 -3.04
N LEU A 59 3.89 -9.16 -3.25
CA LEU A 59 3.53 -9.68 -4.57
C LEU A 59 3.02 -8.57 -5.49
N GLU A 60 2.14 -7.71 -4.97
CA GLU A 60 1.61 -6.56 -5.70
C GLU A 60 2.69 -5.51 -6.03
N GLU A 61 3.55 -5.18 -5.07
CA GLU A 61 4.69 -4.27 -5.29
C GLU A 61 5.63 -4.80 -6.38
N LYS A 62 5.91 -6.11 -6.39
CA LYS A 62 6.71 -6.75 -7.45
C LYS A 62 6.02 -6.66 -8.82
N ASP A 63 4.71 -6.82 -8.89
CA ASP A 63 3.96 -6.68 -10.14
C ASP A 63 3.98 -5.23 -10.65
N ILE A 64 3.79 -4.26 -9.75
CA ILE A 64 3.89 -2.83 -10.08
C ILE A 64 5.30 -2.50 -10.61
N GLU A 65 6.35 -2.99 -9.95
CA GLU A 65 7.73 -2.76 -10.39
C GLU A 65 8.00 -3.41 -11.76
N ALA A 66 7.57 -4.66 -11.96
CA ALA A 66 7.70 -5.32 -13.26
C ALA A 66 6.98 -4.55 -14.38
N ARG A 67 5.79 -4.01 -14.10
CA ARG A 67 5.04 -3.17 -15.04
C ARG A 67 5.75 -1.85 -15.32
N LYS A 68 6.29 -1.18 -14.30
CA LYS A 68 7.11 0.04 -14.46
C LYS A 68 8.30 -0.23 -15.37
N GLN A 69 9.04 -1.31 -15.11
CA GLN A 69 10.19 -1.69 -15.91
C GLN A 69 9.80 -1.95 -17.37
N PHE A 70 8.72 -2.71 -17.63
CA PHE A 70 8.22 -2.92 -18.99
C PHE A 70 7.93 -1.60 -19.73
N HIS A 71 7.30 -0.64 -19.05
CA HIS A 71 6.97 0.67 -19.61
C HIS A 71 8.20 1.55 -19.86
N ILE A 72 9.22 1.48 -19.00
CA ILE A 72 10.51 2.16 -19.20
C ILE A 72 11.22 1.57 -20.43
N HIS A 73 11.34 0.25 -20.52
CA HIS A 73 12.00 -0.42 -21.65
C HIS A 73 11.32 -0.12 -22.99
N SER A 74 9.98 -0.12 -23.01
CA SER A 74 9.19 0.23 -24.19
C SER A 74 9.48 1.67 -24.66
N ARG A 75 9.59 2.62 -23.71
CA ARG A 75 9.91 4.02 -23.99
C ARG A 75 11.35 4.23 -24.44
N LEU A 76 12.31 3.51 -23.85
CA LEU A 76 13.71 3.50 -24.32
C LEU A 76 13.85 2.92 -25.73
N LYS A 77 13.01 1.94 -26.09
CA LYS A 77 12.94 1.45 -27.47
C LYS A 77 12.40 2.54 -28.41
N LEU A 78 11.28 3.18 -28.07
CA LEU A 78 10.73 4.29 -28.85
C LEU A 78 11.73 5.42 -29.05
N PHE A 79 12.50 5.75 -28.01
CA PHE A 79 13.55 6.77 -28.08
C PHE A 79 14.65 6.41 -29.11
N ARG A 80 15.09 5.14 -29.14
CA ARG A 80 16.05 4.64 -30.13
C ARG A 80 15.47 4.67 -31.55
N ASP A 81 14.26 4.14 -31.73
CA ASP A 81 13.59 4.12 -33.03
C ASP A 81 13.36 5.54 -33.60
N LEU A 82 13.26 6.54 -32.71
CA LEU A 82 13.12 7.94 -33.06
C LEU A 82 14.44 8.61 -33.47
N GLN A 83 15.58 8.12 -33.00
CA GLN A 83 16.90 8.56 -33.49
C GLN A 83 17.14 8.08 -34.92
N ASP A 84 16.69 6.86 -35.24
CA ASP A 84 16.87 6.26 -36.57
C ASP A 84 15.96 6.90 -37.63
N LYS A 85 14.80 7.41 -37.22
CA LYS A 85 13.85 8.09 -38.11
C LYS A 85 14.19 9.58 -38.16
N LYS A 86 14.49 10.11 -39.35
CA LYS A 86 14.55 11.56 -39.61
C LYS A 86 13.15 12.20 -39.53
N ALA A 87 12.54 12.17 -38.35
CA ALA A 87 11.24 12.75 -38.10
C ALA A 87 11.32 14.28 -38.14
N CYS A 88 10.19 14.94 -38.41
CA CYS A 88 10.13 16.40 -38.60
C CYS A 88 10.33 17.19 -37.28
N LYS A 89 10.19 16.55 -36.09
CA LYS A 89 10.44 17.16 -34.77
C LYS A 89 10.92 16.13 -33.73
N PRO A 90 12.13 15.58 -33.87
CA PRO A 90 12.60 14.48 -33.01
C PRO A 90 12.85 14.96 -31.57
N ALA A 91 13.34 16.19 -31.38
CA ALA A 91 13.70 16.70 -30.05
C ALA A 91 12.51 16.81 -29.08
N GLY A 92 11.33 17.25 -29.54
CA GLY A 92 10.15 17.40 -28.67
C GLY A 92 9.57 16.05 -28.22
N VAL A 93 9.54 15.07 -29.11
CA VAL A 93 9.05 13.72 -28.79
C VAL A 93 10.06 12.99 -27.89
N ALA A 94 11.36 13.14 -28.15
CA ALA A 94 12.43 12.64 -27.30
C ALA A 94 12.33 13.18 -25.86
N LEU A 95 12.09 14.49 -25.71
CA LEU A 95 11.92 15.13 -24.41
C LEU A 95 10.69 14.62 -23.66
N ALA A 96 9.55 14.44 -24.35
CA ALA A 96 8.34 13.86 -23.75
C ALA A 96 8.58 12.43 -23.25
N ILE A 97 9.29 11.60 -24.03
CA ILE A 97 9.63 10.23 -23.63
C ILE A 97 10.51 10.22 -22.37
N LEU A 98 11.50 11.11 -22.29
CA LEU A 98 12.39 11.22 -21.14
C LEU A 98 11.64 11.74 -19.88
N GLN A 99 10.72 12.68 -20.05
CA GLN A 99 9.86 13.15 -18.95
C GLN A 99 8.96 12.04 -18.42
N ASP A 100 8.38 11.22 -19.29
CA ASP A 100 7.58 10.06 -18.91
C ASP A 100 8.41 9.03 -18.12
N ILE A 101 9.65 8.76 -18.54
CA ILE A 101 10.56 7.87 -17.81
C ILE A 101 10.85 8.45 -16.42
N ALA A 102 11.20 9.73 -16.32
CA ALA A 102 11.47 10.39 -15.05
C ALA A 102 10.26 10.37 -14.09
N LYS A 103 9.04 10.46 -14.62
CA LYS A 103 7.80 10.30 -13.84
C LYS A 103 7.63 8.87 -13.32
N LEU A 104 7.88 7.86 -14.15
CA LEU A 104 7.78 6.44 -13.76
C LEU A 104 8.83 6.06 -12.71
N GLU A 105 10.02 6.64 -12.80
CA GLU A 105 11.11 6.49 -11.82
C GLU A 105 10.85 7.28 -10.52
N GLY A 106 9.82 8.12 -10.48
CA GLY A 106 9.49 8.93 -9.30
C GLY A 106 10.47 10.09 -9.05
N LEU A 107 11.27 10.47 -10.04
CA LEU A 107 12.19 11.62 -9.96
C LEU A 107 11.45 12.97 -10.05
N TYR A 108 10.19 12.95 -10.49
CA TYR A 108 9.32 14.12 -10.55
C TYR A 108 8.47 14.20 -9.27
N VAL A 109 8.65 15.26 -8.49
CA VAL A 109 7.74 15.59 -7.37
C VAL A 109 6.68 16.53 -7.91
N GLU A 110 5.47 16.04 -8.12
CA GLU A 110 4.33 16.91 -8.39
C GLU A 110 4.02 17.73 -7.13
N LYS A 111 4.06 19.06 -7.26
CA LYS A 111 3.66 19.95 -6.17
C LYS A 111 2.14 19.87 -6.04
N THR A 112 1.66 19.18 -5.01
CA THR A 112 0.25 19.21 -4.64
C THR A 112 0.03 20.30 -3.59
N GLU A 113 -0.63 21.38 -3.99
CA GLU A 113 -1.08 22.41 -3.04
C GLU A 113 -2.30 21.88 -2.28
N VAL A 114 -2.13 21.59 -0.99
CA VAL A 114 -3.23 21.19 -0.12
C VAL A 114 -3.85 22.46 0.46
N THR A 115 -4.97 22.90 -0.10
CA THR A 115 -5.75 24.00 0.48
C THR A 115 -6.57 23.45 1.66
N VAL A 116 -6.06 23.62 2.89
CA VAL A 116 -6.84 23.31 4.10
C VAL A 116 -7.67 24.53 4.46
N ASN A 117 -8.99 24.40 4.41
CA ASN A 117 -9.92 25.43 4.87
C ASN A 117 -10.04 25.33 6.41
N ASP A 118 -9.07 25.87 7.14
CA ASP A 118 -8.88 25.68 8.59
C ASP A 118 -10.07 26.13 9.47
N LYS A 119 -10.98 26.95 8.95
CA LYS A 119 -12.12 27.47 9.72
C LYS A 119 -13.09 26.39 10.21
N GLN A 120 -13.17 25.24 9.54
CA GLN A 120 -14.13 24.18 9.90
C GLN A 120 -13.55 23.10 10.82
N ARG A 121 -12.22 22.96 10.92
CA ARG A 121 -11.57 21.92 11.74
C ARG A 121 -11.31 22.35 13.17
N ILE A 122 -10.96 23.63 13.40
CA ILE A 122 -10.64 24.12 14.74
C ILE A 122 -11.91 24.27 15.60
N ALA A 123 -13.03 24.71 14.99
CA ALA A 123 -14.32 24.85 15.68
C ALA A 123 -14.94 23.52 16.16
N ALA A 124 -14.52 22.38 15.59
CA ALA A 124 -15.02 21.05 15.99
C ALA A 124 -14.20 20.42 17.14
N LEU A 125 -13.03 20.98 17.48
CA LEU A 125 -12.09 20.43 18.46
C LEU A 125 -12.09 21.19 19.79
N PHE A 126 -12.65 22.40 19.82
CA PHE A 126 -12.75 23.23 21.01
C PHE A 126 -14.18 23.76 21.13
N PRO A 127 -14.94 23.39 22.18
CA PRO A 127 -16.22 24.04 22.46
C PRO A 127 -15.99 25.55 22.63
N THR A 128 -16.88 26.37 22.11
CA THR A 128 -16.82 27.83 22.27
C THR A 128 -17.05 28.21 23.73
N GLU A 129 -16.48 29.33 24.19
CA GLU A 129 -16.62 29.81 25.58
C GLU A 129 -18.08 29.96 26.04
N GLU A 130 -19.02 30.13 25.11
CA GLU A 130 -20.47 30.13 25.35
C GLU A 130 -21.01 28.75 25.81
N GLU A 131 -20.50 27.63 25.28
CA GLU A 131 -20.94 26.27 25.63
C GLU A 131 -20.36 25.78 26.97
N LEU A 132 -19.24 26.36 27.40
CA LEU A 132 -18.62 26.09 28.71
C LEU A 132 -19.32 26.84 29.86
N ASN A 133 -19.83 28.06 29.61
CA ASN A 133 -20.55 28.85 30.62
C ASN A 133 -21.97 28.33 30.90
N GLU A 134 -22.59 27.63 29.96
CA GLU A 134 -23.92 27.01 30.18
C GLU A 134 -23.84 25.76 31.08
N GLN A 135 -22.67 25.13 31.23
CA GLN A 135 -22.51 23.94 32.07
C GLN A 135 -22.21 24.25 33.54
N GLU A 136 -21.84 25.49 33.88
CA GLU A 136 -21.54 25.91 35.27
C GLU A 136 -22.76 26.49 36.02
N THR A 137 -23.91 26.68 35.36
CA THR A 137 -25.09 27.32 35.98
C THR A 137 -26.17 26.35 36.47
N ASP A 138 -25.99 25.03 36.33
CA ASP A 138 -26.96 23.99 36.70
C ASP A 138 -26.47 23.05 37.85
N GLN A 139 -25.75 23.59 38.85
CA GLN A 139 -25.50 22.92 40.15
C GLN A 139 -25.89 23.78 41.35
#